data_AF-A0A011QMT3-F1
#
_entry.id   AF-A0A011QMT3-F1
#
_cell.length_a   1.000
_cell.length_b   1.000
_cell.length_c   1.000
_cell.angle_alpha   90.00
_cell.angle_beta   90.00
_cell.angle_gamma   90.00
#
_symmetry.space_group_name_H-M   'P 1'
#
loop_
_entity.id
_entity.type
_entity.pdbx_description
1 polymer ?
#
loop_
_entity_poly.entity_id
_entity_poly.type
_entity_poly.pdbx_seq_one_letter_code
_entity_poly.pdbx_strand_id
1 'polypeptide(L)'
;MAARRIHRQAVCLAGAGWGTRGLWGASVPDAAINYVWDNKYPVGTLKANAYTDRAQILVLESGAARAGRWVSERRDVAEDFRRAFGDLPARLTGLAIASDTDNTGESARAGFADFHFVSRDGSCTFP
;
A
#
# COMPACT_ATOMS: atom_id res chain seq x y z
N MET A 1 -7.11 -11.42 24.97
CA MET A 1 -7.37 -11.30 23.53
C MET A 1 -6.03 -11.23 22.82
N ALA A 2 -5.67 -12.25 22.03
CA ALA A 2 -4.39 -12.29 21.36
C ALA A 2 -4.57 -11.78 19.92
N ALA A 3 -4.14 -10.55 19.65
CA ALA A 3 -3.99 -10.08 18.28
C ALA A 3 -2.72 -10.74 17.72
N ARG A 4 -2.88 -11.87 17.03
CA ARG A 4 -1.78 -12.59 16.39
C ARG A 4 -1.97 -12.43 14.88
N ARG A 5 -0.95 -11.81 14.26
CA ARG A 5 -0.78 -11.43 12.84
C ARG A 5 -1.86 -10.52 12.26
N ILE A 6 -1.43 -9.33 11.90
CA ILE A 6 -2.21 -8.38 11.13
C ILE A 6 -1.47 -8.23 9.80
N HIS A 7 -1.98 -8.83 8.72
CA HIS A 7 -1.65 -8.38 7.38
C HIS A 7 -2.65 -7.26 7.04
N ARG A 8 -2.17 -6.03 7.11
CA ARG A 8 -2.90 -4.84 6.63
C ARG A 8 -2.25 -4.45 5.31
N GLN A 9 -3.07 -4.31 4.28
CA GLN A 9 -2.63 -3.87 2.96
C GLN A 9 -3.36 -2.57 2.61
N ALA A 10 -2.64 -1.47 2.53
CA ALA A 10 -3.13 -0.27 1.86
C ALA A 10 -2.47 -0.24 0.48
N VAL A 11 -3.29 -0.34 -0.57
CA VAL A 11 -2.83 -0.40 -1.96
C VAL A 11 -3.07 0.96 -2.61
N CYS A 12 -2.00 1.67 -2.95
CA CYS A 12 -2.09 2.91 -3.71
C CYS A 12 -1.92 2.60 -5.19
N LEU A 13 -2.93 2.94 -5.99
CA LEU A 13 -3.01 2.60 -7.41
C LEU A 13 -2.63 3.82 -8.26
N ALA A 14 -1.59 3.68 -9.07
CA ALA A 14 -1.13 4.73 -9.97
C ALA A 14 -1.18 4.25 -11.42
N GLY A 15 -2.14 4.75 -12.19
CA GLY A 15 -2.21 4.50 -13.62
C GLY A 15 -1.16 5.33 -14.36
N ALA A 16 -0.46 4.72 -15.31
CA ALA A 16 0.28 5.47 -16.30
C ALA A 16 -0.70 5.93 -17.38
N GLY A 17 -0.56 7.17 -17.81
CA GLY A 17 -1.26 7.61 -19.00
C GLY A 17 -0.75 6.80 -20.20
N TRP A 18 -1.66 6.06 -20.83
CA TRP A 18 -1.55 5.53 -22.21
C TRP A 18 -0.55 4.36 -22.38
N GLY A 19 -0.95 3.13 -22.01
CA GLY A 19 -0.11 1.95 -22.30
C GLY A 19 -0.80 0.58 -22.28
N THR A 20 -1.50 0.19 -21.21
CA THR A 20 -1.88 -1.25 -21.04
C THR A 20 -3.38 -1.56 -21.10
N ARG A 21 -4.23 -0.56 -21.41
CA ARG A 21 -5.72 -0.71 -21.45
C ARG A 21 -6.24 -1.83 -22.36
N GLY A 22 -5.45 -2.31 -23.30
CA GLY A 22 -5.87 -3.28 -24.32
C GLY A 22 -5.97 -4.75 -23.87
N LEU A 23 -5.29 -5.16 -22.78
CA LEU A 23 -5.16 -6.59 -22.43
C LEU A 23 -5.93 -7.02 -21.18
N TRP A 24 -6.14 -6.13 -20.19
CA TRP A 24 -6.69 -6.49 -18.88
C TRP A 24 -7.94 -5.69 -18.48
N GLY A 25 -8.53 -4.96 -19.44
CA GLY A 25 -9.64 -4.04 -19.20
C GLY A 25 -9.17 -2.64 -18.77
N ALA A 26 -9.99 -1.63 -19.03
CA ALA A 26 -9.63 -0.21 -18.88
C ALA A 26 -9.37 0.26 -17.42
N SER A 27 -9.46 -0.64 -16.44
CA SER A 27 -9.45 -0.36 -15.01
C SER A 27 -8.22 -0.90 -14.26
N VAL A 28 -7.34 -1.67 -14.91
CA VAL A 28 -6.11 -2.18 -14.26
C VAL A 28 -4.99 -1.14 -14.40
N PRO A 29 -4.43 -0.63 -13.29
CA PRO A 29 -3.33 0.33 -13.35
C PRO A 29 -2.06 -0.29 -13.91
N ASP A 30 -1.28 0.50 -14.64
CA ASP A 30 0.01 0.08 -15.18
C ASP A 30 1.05 -0.16 -14.07
N ALA A 31 0.87 0.45 -12.90
CA ALA A 31 1.70 0.26 -11.71
C ALA A 31 0.91 0.45 -10.40
N ALA A 32 1.32 -0.26 -9.34
CA ALA A 32 0.72 -0.14 -8.01
C ALA A 32 1.79 -0.24 -6.92
N ILE A 33 1.68 0.59 -5.89
CA ILE A 33 2.48 0.44 -4.67
C ILE A 33 1.59 -0.02 -3.52
N ASN A 34 1.94 -1.16 -2.94
CA ASN A 34 1.24 -1.80 -1.84
C ASN A 34 2.01 -1.52 -0.56
N TYR A 35 1.47 -0.65 0.28
CA TYR A 35 1.97 -0.44 1.62
C TYR A 35 1.44 -1.54 2.54
N VAL A 36 2.34 -2.28 3.17
CA VAL A 36 1.97 -3.44 3.97
C VAL A 36 2.49 -3.37 5.39
N TRP A 37 1.72 -3.94 6.31
CA TRP A 37 2.21 -4.39 7.60
C TRP A 37 2.55 -5.87 7.46
N ASP A 38 3.84 -6.18 7.55
CA ASP A 38 4.38 -7.51 7.30
C ASP A 38 4.67 -8.24 8.63
N ASN A 39 4.90 -9.56 8.59
CA ASN A 39 5.21 -10.37 9.77
C ASN A 39 6.59 -11.06 9.67
N LYS A 40 7.32 -10.84 8.57
CA LYS A 40 8.57 -11.51 8.20
C LYS A 40 9.64 -10.51 7.76
N TYR A 41 9.29 -9.56 6.91
CA TYR A 41 10.23 -8.59 6.36
C TYR A 41 10.34 -7.35 7.24
N PRO A 42 11.54 -6.75 7.35
CA PRO A 42 11.74 -5.53 8.12
C PRO A 42 11.09 -4.31 7.44
N VAL A 43 10.78 -3.29 8.24
CA VAL A 43 10.30 -1.99 7.77
C VAL A 43 11.28 -1.39 6.75
N GLY A 44 10.74 -0.79 5.69
CA GLY A 44 11.51 -0.20 4.59
C GLY A 44 11.85 -1.18 3.47
N THR A 45 11.57 -2.48 3.63
CA THR A 45 11.73 -3.46 2.55
C THR A 45 10.85 -3.09 1.37
N LEU A 46 11.47 -2.94 0.19
CA LEU A 46 10.83 -2.71 -1.09
C LEU A 46 11.10 -3.91 -2.01
N LYS A 47 10.05 -4.54 -2.53
CA LYS A 47 10.18 -5.72 -3.41
C LYS A 47 8.99 -5.89 -4.34
N ALA A 48 9.17 -6.63 -5.41
CA ALA A 48 8.06 -7.03 -6.28
C ALA A 48 7.01 -7.87 -5.51
N ASN A 49 5.74 -7.68 -5.89
CA ASN A 49 4.66 -8.54 -5.49
C ASN A 49 4.88 -9.97 -6.03
N ALA A 50 4.42 -10.98 -5.29
CA ALA A 50 4.64 -12.38 -5.66
C ALA A 50 3.92 -12.79 -6.96
N TYR A 51 2.86 -12.09 -7.35
CA TYR A 51 2.00 -12.43 -8.48
C TYR A 51 2.22 -11.56 -9.72
N THR A 52 2.83 -10.38 -9.57
CA THR A 52 3.14 -9.47 -10.69
C THR A 52 4.25 -8.48 -10.33
N ASP A 53 5.05 -8.10 -11.32
CA ASP A 53 6.05 -7.03 -11.24
C ASP A 53 5.43 -5.61 -11.32
N ARG A 54 4.20 -5.49 -11.85
CA ARG A 54 3.42 -4.24 -11.90
C ARG A 54 3.02 -3.73 -10.52
N ALA A 55 3.14 -4.57 -9.49
CA ALA A 55 2.91 -4.17 -8.11
C ALA A 55 4.20 -4.31 -7.30
N GLN A 56 4.55 -3.25 -6.56
CA GLN A 56 5.67 -3.25 -5.63
C GLN A 56 5.12 -3.18 -4.21
N ILE A 57 5.70 -3.96 -3.30
CA ILE A 57 5.37 -4.00 -1.89
C ILE A 57 6.39 -3.16 -1.14
N LEU A 58 5.91 -2.21 -0.32
CA LEU A 58 6.72 -1.47 0.64
C LEU A 58 6.23 -1.76 2.06
N VAL A 59 7.12 -2.31 2.89
CA VAL A 59 6.80 -2.64 4.29
C VAL A 59 6.88 -1.38 5.15
N LEU A 60 5.76 -0.98 5.76
CA LEU A 60 5.67 0.17 6.66
C LEU A 60 5.75 -0.21 8.15
N GLU A 61 5.34 -1.43 8.50
CA GLU A 61 5.42 -1.96 9.85
C GLU A 61 5.75 -3.46 9.79
N SER A 62 6.42 -3.98 10.84
CA SER A 62 6.74 -5.39 10.94
C SER A 62 6.39 -5.98 12.32
N GLY A 63 5.67 -7.09 12.31
CA GLY A 63 5.29 -7.83 13.51
C GLY A 63 4.11 -7.21 14.27
N ALA A 64 3.95 -7.63 15.52
CA ALA A 64 2.73 -7.38 16.29
C ALA A 64 2.83 -6.22 17.30
N ALA A 65 3.96 -5.50 17.36
CA ALA A 65 4.22 -4.51 18.41
C ALA A 65 3.18 -3.37 18.46
N ARG A 66 2.64 -2.97 17.30
CA ARG A 66 1.59 -1.94 17.19
C ARG A 66 0.17 -2.49 17.00
N ALA A 67 -0.04 -3.79 17.16
CA ALA A 67 -1.36 -4.40 17.04
C ALA A 67 -2.35 -3.86 18.09
N GLY A 68 -3.61 -3.69 17.69
CA GLY A 68 -4.68 -3.17 18.56
C GLY A 68 -4.61 -1.67 18.85
N ARG A 69 -3.73 -0.92 18.18
CA ARG A 69 -3.60 0.54 18.32
C ARG A 69 -3.98 1.25 17.01
N TRP A 70 -4.48 2.47 17.14
CA TRP A 70 -4.52 3.41 16.02
C TRP A 70 -3.12 3.92 15.75
N VAL A 71 -2.77 4.00 14.48
CA VAL A 71 -1.47 4.45 14.00
C VAL A 71 -1.71 5.36 12.82
N SER A 72 -1.12 6.55 12.86
CA SER A 72 -1.09 7.48 11.74
C SER A 72 0.11 7.17 10.84
N GLU A 73 -0.14 7.11 9.54
CA GLU A 73 0.89 6.89 8.51
C GLU A 73 0.86 8.06 7.51
N ARG A 74 2.03 8.62 7.20
CA ARG A 74 2.21 9.67 6.17
C ARG A 74 3.31 9.25 5.22
N ARG A 75 3.02 9.25 3.92
CA ARG A 75 3.96 8.86 2.86
C ARG A 75 4.03 9.92 1.77
N ASP A 76 5.24 10.12 1.24
CA ASP A 76 5.41 10.78 -0.04
C ASP A 76 5.22 9.72 -1.13
N VAL A 77 3.99 9.61 -1.63
CA VAL A 77 3.61 8.59 -2.61
C VAL A 77 4.38 8.75 -3.92
N ALA A 78 4.71 9.98 -4.32
CA ALA A 78 5.46 10.23 -5.55
C ALA A 78 6.90 9.75 -5.42
N GLU A 79 7.55 10.03 -4.29
CA GLU A 79 8.90 9.55 -4.01
C GLU A 79 8.95 8.03 -3.85
N ASP A 80 8.00 7.44 -3.13
CA ASP A 80 7.92 5.99 -2.98
C ASP A 80 7.65 5.30 -4.33
N PHE A 81 6.82 5.90 -5.20
CA PHE A 81 6.62 5.41 -6.57
C PHE A 81 7.90 5.47 -7.39
N ARG A 82 8.63 6.60 -7.35
CA ARG A 82 9.92 6.76 -8.04
C ARG A 82 10.95 5.73 -7.58
N ARG A 83 11.01 5.45 -6.28
CA ARG A 83 11.88 4.40 -5.72
C ARG A 83 11.51 3.00 -6.23
N ALA A 84 10.22 2.76 -6.43
CA ALA A 84 9.66 1.47 -6.84
C ALA A 84 9.76 1.21 -8.36
N PHE A 85 9.58 2.26 -9.18
CA PHE A 85 9.39 2.13 -10.62
C PHE A 85 10.32 3.02 -11.46
N GLY A 86 11.22 3.78 -10.84
CA GLY A 86 12.12 4.71 -11.52
C GLY A 86 11.38 5.91 -12.11
N ASP A 87 11.71 6.28 -13.34
CA ASP A 87 11.17 7.46 -14.04
C ASP A 87 9.85 7.19 -14.78
N LEU A 88 9.15 6.10 -14.43
CA LEU A 88 7.86 5.78 -15.02
C LEU A 88 6.86 6.91 -14.74
N PRO A 89 6.19 7.48 -15.74
CA PRO A 89 5.23 8.56 -15.53
C PRO A 89 4.03 8.05 -14.73
N ALA A 90 3.81 8.65 -13.57
CA ALA A 90 2.75 8.24 -12.65
C ALA A 90 1.67 9.31 -12.55
N ARG A 91 0.41 8.89 -12.68
CA ARG A 91 -0.72 9.66 -12.16
C ARG A 91 -1.42 8.81 -11.12
N LEU A 92 -1.61 9.35 -9.93
CA LEU A 92 -2.43 8.69 -8.93
C LEU A 92 -3.86 8.57 -9.46
N THR A 93 -4.38 7.35 -9.53
CA THR A 93 -5.71 7.06 -10.06
C THR A 93 -6.67 6.49 -9.02
N GLY A 94 -6.16 6.00 -7.88
CA GLY A 94 -7.02 5.51 -6.82
C GLY A 94 -6.28 5.06 -5.56
N LEU A 95 -7.08 4.80 -4.53
CA LEU A 95 -6.67 4.18 -3.28
C LEU A 95 -7.56 2.96 -3.05
N ALA A 96 -6.95 1.82 -2.80
CA ALA A 96 -7.59 0.60 -2.36
C ALA A 96 -7.09 0.25 -0.96
N ILE A 97 -7.99 -0.27 -0.13
CA ILE A 97 -7.70 -0.60 1.26
C ILE A 97 -8.22 -2.00 1.50
N ALA A 98 -7.37 -2.85 2.06
CA ALA A 98 -7.71 -4.23 2.34
C ALA A 98 -7.09 -4.71 3.66
N SER A 99 -7.77 -5.66 4.28
CA SER A 99 -7.18 -6.55 5.25
C SER A 99 -7.46 -7.95 4.73
N ASP A 100 -6.41 -8.74 4.54
CA ASP A 100 -6.50 -10.09 4.01
C ASP A 100 -5.93 -11.10 5.03
N THR A 101 -6.50 -12.29 5.01
CA THR A 101 -6.01 -13.46 5.77
C THR A 101 -5.97 -14.72 4.91
N ASP A 102 -6.11 -14.56 3.60
CA ASP A 102 -6.18 -15.64 2.60
C ASP A 102 -4.95 -16.55 2.63
N ASN A 103 -3.78 -15.98 2.91
CA ASN A 103 -2.51 -16.68 2.96
C ASN A 103 -2.11 -17.18 4.36
N THR A 104 -2.91 -16.91 5.40
CA THR A 104 -2.64 -17.37 6.76
C THR A 104 -3.70 -18.32 7.31
N GLY A 105 -4.91 -18.34 6.74
CA GLY A 105 -6.05 -19.09 7.28
C GLY A 105 -6.55 -18.56 8.62
N GLU A 106 -6.07 -17.39 9.03
CA GLU A 106 -6.41 -16.77 10.32
C GLU A 106 -7.57 -15.77 10.16
N SER A 107 -7.93 -15.09 11.25
CA SER A 107 -8.93 -14.02 11.25
C SER A 107 -8.28 -12.70 11.69
N ALA A 108 -8.50 -11.65 10.90
CA ALA A 108 -8.02 -10.31 11.19
C ALA A 108 -9.20 -9.34 11.34
N ARG A 109 -9.03 -8.34 12.20
CA ARG A 109 -9.86 -7.13 12.22
C ARG A 109 -8.95 -5.93 12.09
N ALA A 110 -9.29 -5.04 11.16
CA ALA A 110 -8.58 -3.80 10.92
C ALA A 110 -9.57 -2.64 10.90
N GLY A 111 -9.20 -1.55 11.58
CA GLY A 111 -9.86 -0.26 11.48
C GLY A 111 -9.04 0.65 10.56
N PHE A 112 -9.75 1.42 9.75
CA PHE A 112 -9.20 2.31 8.75
C PHE A 112 -10.02 3.61 8.82
N ALA A 113 -9.35 4.75 8.94
CA ALA A 113 -10.00 6.06 9.06
C ALA A 113 -9.10 7.16 8.50
N ASP A 114 -9.70 8.31 8.21
CA ASP A 114 -9.02 9.58 7.95
C ASP A 114 -7.99 9.53 6.80
N PHE A 115 -8.46 9.11 5.63
CA PHE A 115 -7.66 9.06 4.41
C PHE A 115 -7.66 10.40 3.69
N HIS A 116 -6.46 10.96 3.51
CA HIS A 116 -6.28 12.24 2.82
C HIS A 116 -5.11 12.19 1.87
N PHE A 117 -5.31 12.72 0.66
CA PHE A 117 -4.22 13.13 -0.21
C PHE A 117 -3.98 14.62 -0.01
N VAL A 118 -2.75 14.97 0.34
CA VAL A 118 -2.30 16.35 0.49
C VAL A 118 -1.13 16.62 -0.44
N SER A 119 -0.88 17.90 -0.71
CA SER A 119 0.39 18.30 -1.32
C SER A 119 1.56 17.93 -0.39
N ARG A 120 2.75 17.76 -0.97
CA ARG A 120 3.96 17.36 -0.23
C ARG A 120 4.21 18.21 1.03
N ASP A 121 3.99 19.52 0.92
CA ASP A 121 4.21 20.50 1.98
C ASP A 121 2.96 20.76 2.85
N GLY A 122 1.84 20.10 2.54
CA GLY A 122 0.61 20.21 3.33
C GLY A 122 0.75 19.56 4.71
N SER A 123 0.14 20.17 5.73
CA SER A 123 0.00 19.54 7.05
C SER A 123 -1.07 18.45 7.03
N CYS A 124 -0.81 17.33 7.73
CA CYS A 124 -1.82 16.28 7.94
C CYS A 124 -2.61 16.58 9.22
N THR A 125 -3.34 17.70 9.21
CA THR A 125 -4.19 18.12 10.34
C THR A 125 -5.64 17.96 9.90
N PHE A 126 -6.28 16.92 10.41
CA PHE A 126 -7.67 16.58 10.11
C PHE A 126 -8.45 16.42 11.42
N PRO A 127 -9.78 16.63 11.40
CA PRO A 127 -10.62 16.70 12.61
C PRO A 127 -10.58 15.45 13.49
#